data_AF-A0A967H1S8-F1
#
_entry.id   AF-A0A967H1S8-F1
#
_cell.length_a   1.000
_cell.length_b   1.000
_cell.length_c   1.000
_cell.angle_alpha   90.00
_cell.angle_beta   90.00
_cell.angle_gamma   90.00
#
_symmetry.space_group_name_H-M   'P 1'
#
loop_
_entity.id
_entity.type
_entity.pdbx_description
1 polymer ?
#
loop_
_entity_poly.entity_id
_entity_poly.type
_entity_poly.pdbx_seq_one_letter_code
_entity_poly.pdbx_strand_id
1 'polypeptide(L)'
;SFELAEAVVPAGDYSWTSARLSVETTSNRLVWFEGAAQAGQFYDGWRTRLSGEVEWIPNRHFSVKLDYQYNDVDLEADAFDAHVGALGIKWNLTPDLGWSCLGQYDSVSDEVGFNSRLRWEYAPGSTIYLVLNQSLLTTDGSTELESTDLTLKANAVFRF
;
A
#
# COMPACT_ATOMS: atom_id res chain seq x y z
N SER A 1 7.19 8.86 25.17
CA SER A 1 6.40 7.72 24.68
C SER A 1 5.73 8.12 23.39
N PHE A 2 5.26 7.15 22.63
CA PHE A 2 4.40 7.35 21.46
C PHE A 2 3.35 6.24 21.42
N GLU A 3 2.28 6.45 20.68
CA GLU A 3 1.17 5.51 20.53
C GLU A 3 1.38 4.63 19.30
N LEU A 4 1.12 3.33 19.44
CA LEU A 4 1.11 2.32 18.39
C LEU A 4 -0.21 1.57 18.49
N ALA A 5 -1.15 1.93 17.61
CA ALA A 5 -2.55 1.54 17.78
C ALA A 5 -3.03 1.96 19.18
N GLU A 6 -3.43 1.00 20.00
CA GLU A 6 -3.92 1.22 21.37
C GLU A 6 -2.79 1.17 22.42
N ALA A 7 -1.58 0.72 22.04
CA ALA A 7 -0.47 0.53 22.97
C ALA A 7 0.41 1.78 23.10
N VAL A 8 0.80 2.13 24.33
CA VAL A 8 1.74 3.23 24.60
C VAL A 8 3.14 2.69 24.84
N VAL A 9 4.07 3.00 23.93
CA VAL A 9 5.48 2.57 24.05
C VAL A 9 6.32 3.67 24.71
N PRO A 10 7.06 3.38 25.80
CA PRO A 10 7.96 4.33 26.46
C PRO A 10 9.06 4.88 25.53
N ALA A 11 9.60 6.05 25.87
CA ALA A 11 10.79 6.54 25.18
C ALA A 11 12.03 5.82 25.74
N GLY A 12 12.83 5.23 24.87
CA GLY A 12 14.04 4.49 25.26
C GLY A 12 14.80 3.96 24.05
N ASP A 13 15.96 3.36 24.32
CA ASP A 13 16.75 2.64 23.33
C ASP A 13 16.27 1.19 23.24
N TYR A 14 15.98 0.73 22.02
CA TYR A 14 15.50 -0.63 21.77
C TYR A 14 16.41 -1.32 20.75
N SER A 15 16.71 -2.59 21.03
CA SER A 15 17.38 -3.49 20.10
C SER A 15 16.63 -4.80 20.07
N TRP A 16 16.41 -5.35 18.87
CA TRP A 16 15.66 -6.58 18.73
C TRP A 16 16.27 -7.50 17.67
N THR A 17 15.98 -8.78 17.81
CA THR A 17 16.30 -9.81 16.81
C THR A 17 15.00 -10.38 16.24
N SER A 18 14.97 -10.58 14.92
CA SER A 18 13.85 -11.24 14.25
C SER A 18 14.36 -12.21 13.19
N ALA A 19 13.59 -13.27 12.97
CA ALA A 19 13.77 -14.20 11.88
C ALA A 19 12.74 -13.89 10.78
N ARG A 20 13.16 -13.91 9.52
CA ARG A 20 12.28 -13.77 8.35
C ARG A 20 12.50 -14.94 7.40
N LEU A 21 11.40 -15.53 6.96
CA LEU A 21 11.35 -16.47 5.86
C LEU A 21 10.56 -15.83 4.73
N SER A 22 11.07 -15.88 3.50
CA SER A 22 10.36 -15.40 2.32
C SER A 22 10.45 -16.41 1.18
N VAL A 23 9.39 -16.47 0.38
CA VAL A 23 9.33 -17.23 -0.86
C VAL A 23 8.82 -16.29 -1.94
N GLU A 24 9.48 -16.31 -3.09
CA GLU A 24 9.07 -15.51 -4.25
C GLU A 24 9.15 -16.35 -5.51
N THR A 25 8.34 -15.99 -6.48
CA THR A 25 8.41 -16.54 -7.85
C THR A 25 9.12 -15.56 -8.77
N THR A 26 9.55 -16.03 -9.95
CA THR A 26 10.24 -15.15 -10.90
C THR A 26 9.30 -14.09 -11.47
N SER A 27 9.72 -12.83 -11.43
CA SER A 27 8.98 -11.65 -11.93
C SER A 27 8.77 -11.61 -13.45
N ASN A 28 9.31 -12.57 -14.21
CA ASN A 28 9.20 -12.66 -15.67
C ASN A 28 8.06 -13.59 -16.14
N ARG A 29 7.04 -13.81 -15.30
CA ARG A 29 5.90 -14.68 -15.56
C ARG A 29 4.59 -13.90 -15.51
N LEU A 30 3.54 -14.44 -16.13
CA LEU A 30 2.20 -13.84 -16.16
C LEU A 30 1.58 -13.67 -14.76
N VAL A 31 2.02 -14.48 -13.80
CA VAL A 31 1.65 -14.34 -12.38
C VAL A 31 2.95 -14.35 -11.59
N TRP A 32 3.11 -13.32 -10.77
CA TRP A 32 4.15 -13.19 -9.77
C TRP A 32 3.50 -13.27 -8.38
N PHE A 33 4.23 -13.87 -7.46
CA PHE A 33 3.82 -14.09 -6.08
C PHE A 33 5.02 -13.98 -5.18
N GLU A 34 4.83 -13.30 -4.05
CA GLU A 34 5.73 -13.31 -2.90
C GLU A 34 4.92 -13.58 -1.63
N GLY A 35 5.47 -14.40 -0.75
CA GLY A 35 4.97 -14.59 0.62
C GLY A 35 6.12 -14.47 1.60
N ALA A 36 5.89 -13.82 2.74
CA ALA A 36 6.87 -13.75 3.81
C ALA A 36 6.22 -13.93 5.19
N ALA A 37 6.97 -14.56 6.08
CA ALA A 37 6.68 -14.65 7.49
C ALA A 37 7.88 -14.11 8.27
N GLN A 38 7.64 -13.21 9.21
CA GLN A 38 8.65 -12.66 10.10
C GLN A 38 8.17 -12.78 11.52
N ALA A 39 9.00 -13.30 12.43
CA ALA A 39 8.69 -13.37 13.85
C ALA A 39 9.92 -12.95 14.64
N GLY A 40 9.73 -12.17 15.70
CA GLY A 40 10.83 -11.71 16.53
C GLY A 40 10.41 -10.70 17.57
N GLN A 41 11.41 -10.21 18.29
CA GLN A 41 11.26 -9.12 19.23
C GLN A 41 10.84 -7.84 18.51
N PHE A 42 9.99 -7.04 19.17
CA PHE A 42 9.49 -5.77 18.69
C PHE A 42 9.26 -4.84 19.88
N TYR A 43 10.10 -3.81 20.01
CA TYR A 43 10.18 -2.98 21.23
C TYR A 43 10.37 -3.82 22.50
N ASP A 44 9.51 -3.64 23.48
CA ASP A 44 9.42 -4.38 24.75
C ASP A 44 8.64 -5.70 24.62
N GLY A 45 8.23 -6.09 23.40
CA GLY A 45 7.45 -7.29 23.17
C GLY A 45 7.87 -8.12 21.97
N TRP A 46 6.89 -8.76 21.34
CA TRP A 46 7.04 -9.67 20.21
C TRP A 46 6.10 -9.28 19.07
N ARG A 47 6.51 -9.55 17.85
CA ARG A 47 5.66 -9.39 16.67
C ARG A 47 5.81 -10.55 15.71
N THR A 48 4.66 -11.03 15.23
CA THR A 48 4.57 -11.91 14.06
C THR A 48 3.95 -11.14 12.91
N ARG A 49 4.64 -11.09 11.77
CA ARG A 49 4.17 -10.47 10.53
C ARG A 49 4.05 -11.51 9.44
N LEU A 50 2.89 -11.61 8.82
CA LEU A 50 2.65 -12.40 7.62
C LEU A 50 2.31 -11.44 6.48
N SER A 51 2.94 -11.62 5.32
CA SER A 51 2.64 -10.84 4.13
C SER A 51 2.52 -11.72 2.91
N GLY A 52 1.62 -11.36 2.00
CA GLY A 52 1.42 -12.02 0.73
C GLY A 52 1.10 -11.02 -0.36
N GLU A 53 1.78 -11.14 -1.48
CA GLU A 53 1.62 -10.28 -2.64
C GLU A 53 1.43 -11.15 -3.89
N VAL A 54 0.39 -10.87 -4.67
CA VAL A 54 0.11 -11.52 -5.95
C VAL A 54 -0.02 -10.44 -7.00
N GLU A 55 0.74 -10.53 -8.09
CA GLU A 55 0.56 -9.68 -9.26
C GLU A 55 0.26 -10.53 -10.50
N TRP A 56 -0.85 -10.21 -11.16
CA TRP A 56 -1.24 -10.80 -12.44
C TRP A 56 -0.96 -9.80 -13.57
N ILE A 57 -0.08 -10.19 -14.49
CA ILE A 57 0.43 -9.39 -15.59
C ILE A 57 0.14 -10.14 -16.90
N PRO A 58 -1.11 -10.16 -17.40
CA PRO A 58 -1.45 -10.89 -18.61
C PRO A 58 -0.73 -10.35 -19.85
N ASN A 59 -0.35 -9.08 -19.86
CA ASN A 59 0.48 -8.46 -20.88
C ASN A 59 1.15 -7.18 -20.34
N ARG A 60 2.04 -6.57 -21.13
CA ARG A 60 2.82 -5.37 -20.73
C ARG A 60 1.98 -4.10 -20.47
N HIS A 61 0.70 -4.10 -20.86
CA HIS A 61 -0.18 -2.95 -20.76
C HIS A 61 -1.13 -3.02 -19.57
N PHE A 62 -1.25 -4.18 -18.91
CA PHE A 62 -2.22 -4.35 -17.84
C PHE A 62 -1.63 -5.20 -16.71
N SER A 63 -1.78 -4.74 -15.47
CA SER A 63 -1.55 -5.56 -14.29
C SER A 63 -2.56 -5.31 -13.18
N VAL A 64 -2.81 -6.35 -12.40
CA VAL A 64 -3.58 -6.30 -11.16
C VAL A 64 -2.72 -6.86 -10.06
N LYS A 65 -2.61 -6.13 -8.97
CA LYS A 65 -1.77 -6.46 -7.81
C LYS A 65 -2.63 -6.49 -6.56
N LEU A 66 -2.60 -7.61 -5.84
CA LEU A 66 -3.21 -7.76 -4.53
C LEU A 66 -2.09 -7.91 -3.51
N ASP A 67 -2.11 -7.09 -2.48
CA ASP A 67 -1.19 -7.16 -1.34
C ASP A 67 -2.01 -7.30 -0.06
N TYR A 68 -1.51 -8.11 0.86
CA TYR A 68 -2.11 -8.28 2.18
C TYR A 68 -1.03 -8.54 3.22
N GLN A 69 -1.17 -7.84 4.34
CA GLN A 69 -0.28 -7.93 5.46
C GLN A 69 -1.08 -8.05 6.75
N TYR A 70 -0.67 -9.01 7.57
CA TYR A 70 -1.14 -9.20 8.93
C TYR A 70 0.03 -9.01 9.89
N ASN A 71 -0.19 -8.23 10.94
CA ASN A 71 0.74 -8.14 12.07
C ASN A 71 -0.02 -8.50 13.33
N ASP A 72 0.55 -9.42 14.10
CA ASP A 72 0.15 -9.75 15.46
C ASP A 72 1.24 -9.20 16.37
N VAL A 73 0.89 -8.25 17.23
CA VAL A 73 1.81 -7.51 18.09
C VAL A 73 1.41 -7.74 19.54
N ASP A 74 2.33 -8.26 20.33
CA ASP A 74 2.14 -8.51 21.76
C ASP A 74 3.21 -7.72 22.51
N LEU A 75 2.81 -6.62 23.15
CA LEU A 75 3.69 -5.76 23.97
C LEU A 75 3.34 -5.94 25.45
N GLU A 76 4.28 -5.60 26.34
CA GLU A 76 4.02 -5.65 27.79
C GLU A 76 2.83 -4.76 28.22
N ALA A 77 2.58 -3.69 27.47
CA ALA A 77 1.48 -2.77 27.73
C ALA A 77 0.13 -3.27 27.19
N ASP A 78 0.10 -3.78 25.97
CA ASP A 78 -1.12 -4.24 25.30
C ASP A 78 -0.80 -5.14 24.08
N ALA A 79 -1.79 -5.91 23.63
CA ALA A 79 -1.69 -6.76 22.45
C ALA A 79 -2.76 -6.37 21.42
N PHE A 80 -2.35 -6.26 20.16
CA PHE A 80 -3.25 -5.91 19.06
C PHE A 80 -2.84 -6.61 17.77
N ASP A 81 -3.81 -6.76 16.88
CA ASP A 81 -3.55 -7.14 15.51
C ASP A 81 -3.80 -5.99 14.53
N ALA A 82 -3.10 -6.02 13.41
CA ALA A 82 -3.17 -5.01 12.37
C ALA A 82 -3.19 -5.66 11.00
N HIS A 83 -4.22 -5.31 10.22
CA HIS A 83 -4.45 -5.78 8.87
C HIS A 83 -4.30 -4.63 7.89
N VAL A 84 -3.45 -4.82 6.88
CA VAL A 84 -3.32 -3.89 5.76
C VAL A 84 -3.58 -4.67 4.48
N GLY A 85 -4.56 -4.23 3.69
CA GLY A 85 -4.88 -4.84 2.40
C GLY A 85 -4.83 -3.80 1.30
N ALA A 86 -4.29 -4.14 0.14
CA ALA A 86 -4.26 -3.23 -1.00
C ALA A 86 -4.56 -3.93 -2.33
N LEU A 87 -5.35 -3.26 -3.18
CA LEU A 87 -5.65 -3.69 -4.54
C LEU A 87 -5.22 -2.59 -5.52
N GLY A 88 -4.22 -2.90 -6.33
CA GLY A 88 -3.71 -2.04 -7.39
C GLY A 88 -4.11 -2.52 -8.78
N ILE A 89 -4.48 -1.60 -9.65
CA ILE A 89 -4.70 -1.86 -11.08
C ILE A 89 -3.87 -0.86 -11.87
N LYS A 90 -3.17 -1.34 -12.91
CA LYS A 90 -2.46 -0.50 -13.88
C LYS A 90 -2.92 -0.87 -15.27
N TRP A 91 -3.25 0.12 -16.09
CA TRP A 91 -3.64 -0.06 -17.48
C TRP A 91 -3.08 1.05 -18.37
N ASN A 92 -2.15 0.70 -19.25
CA ASN A 92 -1.70 1.52 -20.36
C ASN A 92 -2.65 1.32 -21.54
N LEU A 93 -3.55 2.26 -21.78
CA LEU A 93 -4.51 2.19 -22.89
C LEU A 93 -3.83 2.42 -24.24
N THR A 94 -2.85 3.33 -24.28
CA THR A 94 -1.94 3.58 -25.41
C THR A 94 -0.52 3.81 -24.86
N PRO A 95 0.52 3.92 -25.71
CA PRO A 95 1.87 4.27 -25.23
C PRO A 95 1.92 5.59 -24.44
N ASP A 96 1.00 6.50 -24.76
CA ASP A 96 0.95 7.85 -24.21
C ASP A 96 -0.10 8.03 -23.11
N LEU A 97 -1.10 7.13 -23.03
CA LEU A 97 -2.21 7.20 -22.09
C LEU A 97 -2.20 6.01 -21.12
N GLY A 98 -1.98 6.30 -19.85
CA GLY A 98 -1.99 5.32 -18.77
C GLY A 98 -2.96 5.70 -17.66
N TRP A 99 -3.59 4.70 -17.09
CA TRP A 99 -4.43 4.81 -15.90
C TRP A 99 -3.93 3.85 -14.82
N SER A 100 -3.96 4.29 -13.57
CA SER A 100 -3.69 3.43 -12.42
C SER A 100 -4.64 3.75 -11.29
N CYS A 101 -5.01 2.73 -10.54
CA CYS A 101 -5.86 2.82 -9.37
C CYS A 101 -5.27 2.01 -8.23
N LEU A 102 -5.42 2.48 -7.00
CA LEU A 102 -5.02 1.79 -5.78
C LEU A 102 -6.11 2.02 -4.74
N GLY A 103 -6.69 0.94 -4.23
CA GLY A 103 -7.45 0.95 -2.98
C GLY A 103 -6.59 0.30 -1.89
N GLN A 104 -6.58 0.87 -0.69
CA GLN A 104 -5.91 0.33 0.48
C GLN A 104 -6.81 0.45 1.70
N TYR A 105 -6.76 -0.53 2.59
CA TYR A 105 -7.40 -0.52 3.89
C TYR A 105 -6.36 -0.77 4.99
N ASP A 106 -6.47 -0.05 6.10
CA ASP A 106 -5.65 -0.21 7.30
C ASP A 106 -6.57 -0.30 8.53
N SER A 107 -6.50 -1.43 9.26
CA SER A 107 -7.38 -1.69 10.40
C SER A 107 -7.00 -0.98 11.70
N VAL A 108 -5.83 -0.35 11.77
CA VAL A 108 -5.40 0.40 12.97
C VAL A 108 -5.95 1.81 12.95
N SER A 109 -6.01 2.39 11.75
CA SER A 109 -6.61 3.71 11.51
C SER A 109 -8.09 3.63 11.09
N ASP A 110 -8.60 2.43 10.87
CA ASP A 110 -9.89 2.16 10.24
C ASP A 110 -10.09 2.93 8.92
N GLU A 111 -8.99 3.18 8.19
CA GLU A 111 -8.99 4.05 7.02
C GLU A 111 -8.99 3.24 5.72
N VAL A 112 -9.84 3.63 4.77
CA VAL A 112 -9.79 3.21 3.37
C VAL A 112 -9.24 4.36 2.53
N GLY A 113 -8.04 4.16 1.99
CA GLY A 113 -7.43 5.05 1.02
C GLY A 113 -7.76 4.63 -0.42
N PHE A 114 -8.11 5.60 -1.27
CA PHE A 114 -8.32 5.39 -2.69
C PHE A 114 -7.52 6.41 -3.50
N ASN A 115 -6.65 5.94 -4.40
CA ASN A 115 -5.93 6.77 -5.36
C ASN A 115 -6.26 6.33 -6.79
N SER A 116 -6.70 7.25 -7.63
CA SER A 116 -6.85 7.05 -9.07
C SER A 116 -6.05 8.10 -9.81
N ARG A 117 -5.28 7.67 -10.82
CA ARG A 117 -4.37 8.53 -11.59
C ARG A 117 -4.51 8.23 -13.07
N LEU A 118 -4.80 9.27 -13.84
CA LEU A 118 -4.70 9.27 -15.28
C LEU A 118 -3.47 10.08 -15.70
N ARG A 119 -2.63 9.51 -16.56
CA ARG A 119 -1.47 10.16 -17.18
C ARG A 119 -1.67 10.18 -18.68
N TRP A 120 -1.55 11.36 -19.30
CA TRP A 120 -1.54 11.51 -20.75
C TRP A 120 -0.32 12.30 -21.21
N GLU A 121 0.53 11.68 -22.02
CA GLU A 121 1.62 12.34 -22.74
C GLU A 121 1.11 12.87 -24.08
N TYR A 122 0.81 14.17 -24.16
CA TYR A 122 0.22 14.76 -25.37
C TYR A 122 1.27 15.18 -26.42
N ALA A 123 2.52 15.29 -26.00
CA ALA A 123 3.67 15.49 -26.86
C ALA A 123 4.92 14.93 -26.17
N PRO A 124 6.00 14.57 -26.89
CA PRO A 124 7.20 14.01 -26.29
C PRO A 124 7.73 14.84 -25.12
N GLY A 125 7.72 14.26 -23.92
CA GLY A 125 8.15 14.93 -22.70
C GLY A 125 7.15 15.91 -22.08
N SER A 126 5.97 16.09 -22.67
CA SER A 126 4.91 16.97 -22.17
C SER A 126 3.70 16.16 -21.73
N THR A 127 3.31 16.30 -20.46
CA THR A 127 2.36 15.39 -19.79
C THR A 127 1.26 16.12 -19.03
N ILE A 128 0.08 15.51 -18.99
CA ILE A 128 -1.03 15.91 -18.14
C ILE A 128 -1.30 14.76 -17.16
N TYR A 129 -1.51 15.09 -15.89
CA TYR A 129 -1.94 14.17 -14.85
C TYR A 129 -3.26 14.65 -14.26
N LEU A 130 -4.21 13.74 -14.13
CA LEU A 130 -5.39 13.90 -13.29
C LEU A 130 -5.30 12.88 -12.16
N VAL A 131 -5.32 13.36 -10.91
CA VAL A 131 -5.20 12.51 -9.72
C VAL A 131 -6.39 12.77 -8.82
N LEU A 132 -7.09 11.71 -8.45
CA LEU A 132 -8.13 11.70 -7.43
C LEU A 132 -7.60 10.91 -6.24
N ASN A 133 -7.58 11.53 -5.07
CA ASN A 133 -7.40 10.83 -3.80
C ASN A 133 -8.70 10.93 -3.00
N GLN A 134 -9.08 9.85 -2.34
CA GLN A 134 -10.13 9.86 -1.35
C GLN A 134 -9.63 9.09 -0.13
N SER A 135 -9.98 9.58 1.05
CA SER A 135 -9.82 8.84 2.29
C SER A 135 -11.20 8.70 2.91
N LEU A 136 -11.51 7.49 3.38
CA LEU A 136 -12.75 7.19 4.06
C LEU A 136 -12.43 6.55 5.41
N LEU A 137 -13.12 6.99 6.46
CA LEU A 137 -13.05 6.37 7.77
C LEU A 137 -14.11 5.29 7.87
N THR A 138 -13.76 4.18 8.50
CA THR A 138 -14.66 3.08 8.79
C THR A 138 -15.00 3.14 10.27
N THR A 139 -16.26 3.38 10.61
CA THR A 139 -16.72 3.38 12.01
C THR A 139 -17.93 2.48 12.12
N ASP A 140 -17.86 1.47 13.00
CA ASP A 140 -18.94 0.51 13.27
C ASP A 140 -19.50 -0.16 12.00
N GLY A 141 -18.63 -0.48 11.03
CA GLY A 141 -18.99 -1.12 9.76
C GLY A 141 -19.66 -0.20 8.74
N SER A 142 -19.79 1.09 9.04
CA SER A 142 -20.14 2.13 8.07
C SER A 142 -18.88 2.83 7.57
N THR A 143 -18.85 3.18 6.29
CA THR A 143 -17.73 3.90 5.68
C THR A 143 -18.17 5.32 5.35
N GLU A 144 -17.52 6.29 5.97
CA GLU A 144 -17.79 7.72 5.78
C GLU A 144 -16.65 8.38 5.03
N LEU A 145 -16.98 9.23 4.06
CA LEU A 145 -15.98 9.97 3.31
C LEU A 145 -15.33 11.03 4.21
N GLU A 146 -14.04 10.91 4.48
CA GLU A 146 -13.29 11.89 5.28
C GLU A 146 -12.78 13.02 4.39
N SER A 147 -12.12 12.67 3.28
CA SER A 147 -11.51 13.64 2.39
C SER A 147 -11.59 13.24 0.92
N THR A 148 -11.55 14.24 0.05
CA THR A 148 -11.45 14.05 -1.40
C THR A 148 -10.60 15.16 -2.00
N ASP A 149 -9.49 14.78 -2.62
CA ASP A 149 -8.58 15.67 -3.31
C ASP A 149 -8.56 15.38 -4.80
N LEU A 150 -8.96 16.37 -5.60
CA LEU A 150 -8.81 16.32 -7.05
C LEU A 150 -7.68 17.26 -7.50
N THR A 151 -6.67 16.69 -8.14
CA THR A 151 -5.49 17.42 -8.60
C THR A 151 -5.30 17.27 -10.11
N LEU A 152 -5.23 18.40 -10.82
CA LEU A 152 -4.82 18.47 -12.22
C LEU A 152 -3.41 19.06 -12.32
N LYS A 153 -2.48 18.36 -12.97
CA LYS A 153 -1.11 18.85 -13.23
C LYS A 153 -0.83 18.79 -14.72
N ALA A 154 -0.17 19.82 -15.25
CA ALA A 154 0.32 19.85 -16.63
C ALA A 154 1.79 20.24 -16.66
N ASN A 155 2.56 19.55 -17.50
CA ASN A 155 3.95 19.83 -17.79
C ASN A 155 4.14 19.96 -19.31
N ALA A 156 4.97 20.91 -19.72
CA ALA A 156 5.29 21.16 -21.12
C ALA A 156 6.80 21.36 -21.27
N VAL A 157 7.39 20.70 -22.29
CA VAL A 157 8.79 20.88 -22.66
C VAL A 157 8.84 21.68 -23.95
N PHE A 158 9.56 22.80 -23.93
CA PHE A 158 9.83 23.62 -25.10
C PHE A 158 11.26 23.35 -25.58
N ARG A 159 11.44 23.07 -26.87
CA ARG A 159 12.75 22.97 -27.51
C ARG A 159 12.90 24.14 -28.49
N PHE A 160 14.07 24.79 -28.44
CA PHE A 160 14.51 25.85 -29.35
C PHE A 160 15.83 25.44 -30.01
#